data_AF-A0A7W0VYP0-F1
#
_entry.id   AF-A0A7W0VYP0-F1
#
_cell.length_a   1.000
_cell.length_b   1.000
_cell.length_c   1.000
_cell.angle_alpha   90.00
_cell.angle_beta   90.00
_cell.angle_gamma   90.00
#
_symmetry.space_group_name_H-M   'P 1'
#
loop_
_entity.id
_entity.type
_entity.pdbx_description
1 polymer ?
#
loop_
_entity_poly.entity_id
_entity_poly.type
_entity_poly.pdbx_seq_one_letter_code
_entity_poly.pdbx_strand_id
1 'polypeptide(L)' 'MANPFAVAAMLARMQVTLTCPHCDQKKVVRRQPAAFRTCPRCKKQFPDPLTKKKK' A
#
# COMPACT_ATOMS: atom_id res chain seq x y z
N MET A 1 -1.03 27.92 -12.43
CA MET A 1 0.12 27.34 -11.70
C MET A 1 -0.41 26.20 -10.85
N ALA A 2 -0.08 24.94 -11.16
CA ALA A 2 -0.55 23.80 -10.37
C ALA A 2 0.06 23.88 -8.98
N ASN A 3 -0.77 24.02 -7.95
CA ASN A 3 -0.31 24.21 -6.58
C ASN A 3 0.42 22.92 -6.13
N PRO A 4 1.72 22.94 -5.80
CA PRO A 4 2.49 21.73 -5.49
C PRO A 4 1.94 20.97 -4.28
N PHE A 5 1.27 21.69 -3.37
CA PHE A 5 0.56 21.11 -2.22
C PHE A 5 -0.64 20.23 -2.62
N ALA A 6 -1.31 20.53 -3.73
CA ALA A 6 -2.43 19.72 -4.22
C ALA A 6 -1.95 18.35 -4.74
N VAL A 7 -0.77 18.32 -5.37
CA VAL A 7 -0.13 17.09 -5.86
C VAL A 7 0.33 16.22 -4.69
N ALA A 8 0.97 16.81 -3.68
CA ALA A 8 1.38 16.11 -2.47
C ALA A 8 0.19 15.50 -1.70
N ALA A 9 -0.92 16.24 -1.58
CA ALA A 9 -2.14 15.73 -0.94
C ALA A 9 -2.80 14.59 -1.73
N MET A 10 -2.77 14.64 -3.07
CA MET A 10 -3.24 13.53 -3.92
C MET A 10 -2.36 12.28 -3.75
N LEU A 11 -1.03 12.43 -3.72
CA LEU A 11 -0.09 11.33 -3.50
C LEU A 11 -0.22 10.70 -2.11
N ALA A 12 -0.52 11.51 -1.09
CA ALA A 12 -0.79 11.03 0.27
C ALA A 12 -2.08 10.19 0.34
N ARG A 13 -3.15 10.58 -0.38
CA ARG A 13 -4.38 9.77 -0.51
C ARG A 13 -4.17 8.46 -1.26
N MET A 14 -3.13 8.41 -2.10
CA MET A 14 -2.70 7.20 -2.80
C MET A 14 -1.75 6.34 -1.98
N GLN A 15 -1.49 6.61 -0.71
CA GLN A 15 -0.68 5.76 0.15
C GLN A 15 -1.53 5.16 1.25
N VAL A 16 -1.35 3.86 1.50
CA VAL A 16 -2.02 3.14 2.57
C VAL A 16 -0.99 2.33 3.34
N THR A 17 -1.18 2.24 4.64
CA THR A 17 -0.33 1.43 5.51
C THR A 17 -0.89 0.02 5.53
N LEU A 18 -0.05 -0.96 5.17
CA LEU A 18 -0.37 -2.38 5.25
C LEU A 18 0.53 -3.08 6.25
N THR A 19 -0.05 -3.96 7.04
CA THR A 19 0.68 -4.87 7.92
C THR A 19 0.95 -6.18 7.20
N CYS A 20 2.20 -6.64 7.21
CA CYS A 20 2.56 -7.95 6.69
C CYS A 20 2.03 -9.05 7.64
N PRO A 21 1.27 -10.05 7.15
CA PRO A 21 0.69 -11.11 7.98
C PRO A 21 1.72 -12.14 8.49
N HIS A 22 2.98 -12.06 8.06
CA HIS A 22 4.02 -13.03 8.44
C HIS A 22 5.02 -12.51 9.48
N CYS A 23 5.16 -11.19 9.59
CA CYS A 23 6.16 -10.57 10.44
C CYS A 23 5.66 -9.29 11.11
N ASP A 24 4.35 -9.03 11.03
CA ASP A 24 3.65 -7.87 11.59
C ASP A 24 4.23 -6.50 11.22
N GLN A 25 5.06 -6.45 10.18
CA GLN A 25 5.69 -5.22 9.76
C GLN A 25 4.69 -4.35 9.01
N LYS A 26 4.52 -3.11 9.48
CA LYS A 26 3.79 -2.05 8.79
C LYS A 26 4.64 -1.48 7.67
N LYS A 27 4.09 -1.41 6.46
CA LYS A 27 4.71 -0.75 5.29
C LYS A 27 3.73 0.20 4.65
N VAL A 28 4.22 1.37 4.26
CA VAL A 28 3.46 2.31 3.45
C VAL A 28 3.59 1.89 2.00
N VAL A 29 2.47 1.73 1.33
CA VAL A 29 2.41 1.25 -0.05
C VAL A 29 1.41 2.06 -0.83
N ARG A 30 1.64 2.19 -2.14
CA ARG A 30 0.67 2.88 -3.00
C ARG A 30 -0.64 2.10 -3.01
N ARG A 31 -1.77 2.81 -3.01
CA ARG A 31 -3.14 2.31 -3.09
C ARG A 31 -3.45 1.86 -4.52
N GLN A 32 -2.59 1.01 -5.05
CA GLN A 32 -2.77 0.33 -6.32
C GLN A 32 -3.19 -1.11 -6.03
N PRO A 33 -4.20 -1.64 -6.73
CA PRO A 33 -4.57 -3.03 -6.64
C PRO A 33 -3.39 -3.87 -7.15
N ALA A 34 -2.92 -4.80 -6.33
CA ALA A 34 -1.90 -5.77 -6.70
C ALA A 34 -2.38 -7.13 -6.22
N ALA A 35 -2.35 -8.19 -7.03
CA ALA A 35 -2.82 -9.50 -6.57
C ALA A 35 -2.00 -10.01 -5.37
N PHE A 36 -0.69 -9.77 -5.40
CA PHE A 36 0.25 -10.20 -4.39
C PHE A 36 1.25 -9.10 -4.05
N ARG A 37 1.73 -9.11 -2.80
CA ARG A 37 2.75 -8.21 -2.29
C ARG A 37 3.85 -8.98 -1.60
N THR A 38 5.08 -8.62 -1.92
CA THR A 38 6.26 -9.14 -1.23
C THR A 38 6.60 -8.24 -0.04
N CYS A 39 6.88 -8.85 1.11
CA CYS A 39 7.43 -8.13 2.26
C CYS A 39 8.93 -7.92 2.06
N PRO A 40 9.47 -6.70 2.17
CA PRO A 40 10.92 -6.47 2.03
C PRO A 40 11.74 -7.11 3.16
N ARG A 41 11.14 -7.34 4.34
CA ARG A 41 11.84 -7.95 5.48
C ARG A 41 11.84 -9.46 5.46
N CYS A 42 10.67 -10.08 5.48
CA CYS A 42 10.60 -11.55 5.48
C CYS A 42 10.68 -12.17 4.08
N LYS A 43 10.72 -11.34 3.02
CA LYS A 43 10.73 -11.76 1.60
C LYS A 43 9.57 -12.67 1.19
N LYS A 44 8.58 -12.86 2.07
CA LYS A 44 7.37 -13.64 1.81
C LYS A 44 6.37 -12.84 1.00
N GLN A 45 5.70 -13.54 0.09
CA GLN A 45 4.65 -13.00 -0.75
C GLN A 45 3.28 -13.31 -0.10
N PHE A 46 2.42 -12.31 -0.01
CA PHE A 46 1.09 -12.45 0.58
C PHE A 46 0.04 -11.72 -0.26
N PRO A 47 -1.22 -12.17 -0.26
CA PRO A 47 -2.30 -11.52 -1.00
C PRO A 47 -2.52 -10.10 -0.48
N ASP A 48 -2.67 -9.15 -1.39
CA ASP A 48 -2.89 -7.76 -1.00
C ASP A 48 -4.28 -7.59 -0.36
N PRO A 49 -4.36 -7.14 0.90
CA PRO A 49 -5.64 -6.96 1.58
C PRO A 49 -6.52 -5.86 0.98
N LEU A 50 -6.00 -4.97 0.12
CA LEU A 50 -6.83 -3.94 -0.55
C LEU A 50 -7.62 -4.54 -1.72
N THR A 51 -7.11 -5.60 -2.37
CA THR A 51 -7.85 -6.30 -3.45
C THR A 51 -9.09 -7.03 -2.95
N LYS A 52 -9.13 -7.41 -1.66
CA LYS A 52 -10.29 -8.09 -1.04
C LYS A 52 -11.49 -7.17 -0.80
N LYS A 53 -11.38 -5.85 -0.95
CA LYS A 53 -12.55 -4.95 -0.91
C LYS A 53 -13.29 -4.92 -2.26
N LYS A 54 -13.87 -6.05 -2.63
CA LYS A 54 -14.99 -6.12 -3.58
C LYS A 54 -16.08 -7.00 -2.97
N LYS A 55 -16.87 -6.43 -2.07
CA LYS A 55 -18.24 -6.87 -1.80
C LYS A 55 -19.03 -5.69 -1.25
#